data_AF-A0A7V6G9N5-F1
#
_entry.id   AF-A0A7V6G9N5-F1
#
_cell.length_a   1.000
_cell.length_b   1.000
_cell.length_c   1.000
_cell.angle_alpha   90.00
_cell.angle_beta   90.00
_cell.angle_gamma   90.00
#
_symmetry.space_group_name_H-M   'P 1'
#
loop_
_entity.id
_entity.type
_entity.pdbx_description
1 polymer ?
#
loop_
_entity_poly.entity_id
_entity_poly.type
_entity_poly.pdbx_seq_one_letter_code
_entity_poly.pdbx_strand_id
1 'polypeptide(L)'
;MVNKLKPNPPYLRNALAAFSVGGFICALAQASINLFLQLGLTTHDAGTATVVLMILMGALLTGLGIYDDLGKFAGAGSIIPITGFANVIVASALEWKREGYIFGVAAKMFTIAGPVLVYGIITSALIAIIILFWG
;
A
#
# COMPACT_ATOMS: atom_id res chain seq x y z
N MET A 1 -6.48 -23.79 26.24
CA MET A 1 -5.27 -24.65 26.39
C MET A 1 -4.41 -24.78 25.12
N VAL A 2 -4.69 -24.07 24.02
CA VAL A 2 -3.93 -24.21 22.75
C VAL A 2 -2.76 -23.21 22.58
N ASN A 3 -2.73 -22.11 23.34
CA ASN A 3 -1.71 -21.05 23.19
C ASN A 3 -0.31 -21.38 23.75
N LYS A 4 -0.11 -22.54 24.42
CA LYS A 4 1.19 -22.91 25.01
C LYS A 4 2.10 -23.76 24.10
N LEU A 5 1.61 -24.20 22.94
CA LEU A 5 2.35 -25.05 21.99
C LEU A 5 2.88 -24.31 20.75
N LYS A 6 2.58 -23.01 20.62
CA LYS A 6 3.04 -22.22 19.47
C LYS A 6 4.47 -21.73 19.76
N PRO A 7 5.49 -22.15 18.99
CA PRO A 7 6.83 -21.62 19.16
C PRO A 7 6.80 -20.10 18.98
N ASN A 8 7.57 -19.37 19.80
CA ASN A 8 7.68 -17.92 19.66
C ASN A 8 8.10 -17.60 18.22
N PRO A 9 7.35 -16.75 17.49
CA PRO A 9 7.76 -16.37 16.15
C PRO A 9 9.14 -15.71 16.23
N PRO A 10 10.00 -15.89 15.24
CA PRO A 10 11.35 -15.32 15.24
C PRO A 10 11.28 -13.81 15.01
N TYR A 11 10.98 -13.04 16.07
CA TYR A 11 10.70 -11.61 16.02
C TYR A 11 11.82 -10.82 15.32
N LEU A 12 13.08 -11.11 15.64
CA LEU A 12 14.23 -10.42 15.05
C LEU A 12 14.33 -10.67 13.54
N ARG A 13 14.14 -11.92 13.10
CA ARG A 13 14.17 -12.29 11.68
C ARG A 13 13.06 -11.60 10.91
N ASN A 14 11.84 -11.60 11.46
CA ASN A 14 10.69 -10.97 10.82
C ASN A 14 10.85 -9.44 10.76
N ALA A 15 11.40 -8.82 11.82
CA ALA A 15 11.69 -7.39 11.84
C ALA A 15 12.74 -7.01 10.79
N LEU A 16 13.83 -7.78 10.67
CA LEU A 16 14.86 -7.55 9.66
C LEU A 16 14.32 -7.75 8.23
N ALA A 17 13.50 -8.77 8.01
CA ALA A 17 12.85 -8.98 6.71
C ALA A 17 11.88 -7.84 6.36
N ALA A 18 11.04 -7.41 7.31
CA ALA A 18 10.11 -6.30 7.11
C ALA A 18 10.85 -4.98 6.85
N PHE A 19 11.90 -4.68 7.61
CA PHE A 19 12.71 -3.48 7.42
C PHE A 19 13.41 -3.50 6.06
N SER A 20 14.02 -4.64 5.67
CA SER A 20 14.78 -4.73 4.42
C SER A 20 13.86 -4.60 3.21
N VAL A 21 12.72 -5.29 3.19
CA VAL A 21 11.78 -5.23 2.06
C VAL A 21 11.06 -3.89 2.00
N GLY A 22 10.58 -3.38 3.14
CA GLY A 22 9.95 -2.05 3.18
C GLY A 22 10.93 -0.94 2.79
N GLY A 23 12.16 -1.01 3.31
CA GLY A 23 13.24 -0.10 2.93
C GLY A 23 13.59 -0.16 1.45
N PHE A 24 13.63 -1.36 0.85
CA PHE A 24 13.85 -1.53 -0.58
C PHE A 24 12.72 -0.92 -1.42
N ILE A 25 11.46 -1.14 -1.04
CA ILE A 25 10.30 -0.53 -1.72
C ILE A 25 10.37 1.00 -1.64
N CYS A 26 10.71 1.55 -0.48
CA CYS A 26 10.88 3.01 -0.30
C CYS A 26 12.07 3.55 -1.12
N ALA A 27 13.18 2.82 -1.19
CA ALA A 27 14.32 3.19 -2.02
C ALA A 27 13.97 3.20 -3.51
N LEU A 28 13.15 2.25 -3.98
CA LEU A 28 12.64 2.24 -5.36
C LEU A 28 11.73 3.44 -5.64
N ALA A 29 10.86 3.81 -4.69
CA ALA A 29 10.05 5.02 -4.82
C ALA A 29 10.93 6.27 -4.90
N GLN A 30 11.92 6.40 -4.03
CA GLN A 30 12.85 7.53 -4.05
C GLN A 30 13.65 7.60 -5.36
N ALA A 31 14.10 6.46 -5.88
CA ALA A 31 14.79 6.40 -7.16
C ALA A 31 13.89 6.86 -8.32
N SER A 32 12.61 6.49 -8.29
CA SER A 32 11.61 6.91 -9.27
C SER A 32 11.37 8.42 -9.22
N ILE A 33 11.26 9.02 -8.02
CA ILE A 33 11.16 10.47 -7.85
C ILE A 33 12.37 11.16 -8.47
N ASN A 34 13.58 10.70 -8.16
CA ASN A 34 14.82 11.29 -8.68
C ASN A 34 14.89 11.20 -10.21
N LEU A 35 14.41 10.09 -10.79
CA LEU A 35 14.32 9.93 -12.24
C LEU A 35 13.35 10.95 -12.86
N PHE A 36 12.15 11.10 -12.29
CA PHE A 36 11.17 12.06 -12.81
C PHE A 36 11.61 13.51 -12.66
N LEU A 37 12.30 13.84 -11.57
CA LEU A 37 12.95 15.16 -11.41
C LEU A 37 13.99 15.41 -12.49
N GLN A 38 14.82 14.42 -12.83
CA GLN A 38 15.81 14.54 -13.90
C GLN A 38 15.17 14.67 -15.29
N LEU A 39 13.97 14.11 -15.48
CA LEU A 39 13.17 14.28 -16.69
C LEU A 39 12.47 15.65 -16.78
N GLY A 40 12.65 16.52 -15.78
CA GLY A 40 12.14 17.89 -15.78
C GLY A 40 10.77 18.07 -15.15
N LEU A 41 10.24 17.06 -14.44
CA LEU A 41 9.00 17.23 -13.66
C LEU A 41 9.27 18.10 -12.43
N THR A 42 8.23 18.82 -11.99
CA THR A 42 8.27 19.50 -10.69
C THR A 42 8.31 18.49 -9.55
N THR A 43 8.73 18.91 -8.35
CA THR A 43 8.76 18.04 -7.16
C THR A 43 7.40 17.44 -6.84
N HIS A 44 6.33 18.22 -7.01
CA HIS A 44 4.97 17.76 -6.81
C HIS A 44 4.59 16.70 -7.84
N ASP A 45 4.79 16.99 -9.13
CA ASP A 45 4.40 16.08 -10.22
C ASP A 45 5.23 14.80 -10.23
N ALA A 46 6.53 14.88 -9.91
CA ALA A 46 7.41 13.72 -9.76
C ALA A 46 6.94 12.80 -8.62
N GLY A 47 6.46 13.38 -7.51
CA GLY A 47 5.83 12.65 -6.42
C GLY A 47 4.55 11.93 -6.88
N THR A 48 3.65 12.65 -7.56
CA THR A 48 2.42 12.06 -8.11
C THR A 48 2.71 10.94 -9.09
N ALA A 49 3.62 11.16 -10.04
CA ALA A 49 4.02 10.16 -11.03
C ALA A 49 4.63 8.90 -10.37
N THR A 50 5.44 9.08 -9.32
CA THR A 50 5.99 7.96 -8.55
C THR A 50 4.90 7.17 -7.86
N VAL A 51 3.94 7.82 -7.20
CA VAL A 51 2.83 7.13 -6.52
C VAL A 51 2.04 6.30 -7.54
N VAL A 52 1.73 6.86 -8.71
CA VAL A 52 1.04 6.14 -9.79
C VAL A 52 1.86 4.93 -10.26
N LEU A 53 3.17 5.10 -10.49
CA LEU A 53 4.06 4.01 -10.90
C LEU A 53 4.12 2.89 -9.85
N MET A 54 4.24 3.26 -8.57
CA MET A 54 4.28 2.31 -7.45
C MET A 54 2.95 1.53 -7.34
N ILE A 55 1.81 2.20 -7.47
CA ILE A 55 0.49 1.53 -7.49
C ILE A 55 0.39 0.56 -8.66
N LEU A 56 0.82 0.97 -9.85
CA LEU A 56 0.83 0.12 -11.05
C LEU A 56 1.70 -1.12 -10.86
N MET A 57 2.91 -0.95 -10.33
CA MET A 57 3.81 -2.08 -10.04
C MET A 57 3.21 -3.02 -8.99
N GLY A 58 2.62 -2.48 -7.92
CA GLY A 58 1.91 -3.27 -6.92
C GLY A 58 0.79 -4.10 -7.57
N ALA A 59 -0.10 -3.43 -8.31
CA ALA A 59 -1.22 -4.07 -9.01
C ALA A 59 -0.77 -5.16 -10.00
N LEU A 60 0.29 -4.90 -10.77
CA LEU A 60 0.84 -5.87 -11.72
C LEU A 60 1.43 -7.09 -11.02
N LEU A 61 2.26 -6.87 -9.99
CA LEU A 61 2.87 -7.96 -9.23
C LEU A 61 1.83 -8.79 -8.47
N THR A 62 0.75 -8.18 -7.99
CA THR A 62 -0.40 -8.89 -7.40
C THR A 62 -1.13 -9.72 -8.44
N GLY A 63 -1.41 -9.17 -9.62
CA GLY A 63 -2.04 -9.90 -10.72
C GLY A 63 -1.22 -11.11 -11.18
N LEU A 64 0.11 -11.05 -11.06
CA LEU A 64 1.03 -12.16 -11.34
C LEU A 64 1.21 -13.13 -10.16
N GLY A 65 0.63 -12.84 -8.99
CA GLY A 65 0.78 -13.64 -7.76
C GLY A 65 2.12 -13.46 -7.02
N ILE A 66 3.04 -12.64 -7.53
CA ILE A 66 4.38 -12.44 -6.97
C ILE A 66 4.31 -11.61 -5.68
N TYR A 67 3.41 -10.62 -5.63
CA TYR A 67 3.30 -9.72 -4.48
C TYR A 67 2.81 -10.44 -3.22
N ASP A 68 1.93 -11.44 -3.37
CA ASP A 68 1.42 -12.21 -2.23
C ASP A 68 2.53 -13.08 -1.60
N ASP A 69 3.43 -13.63 -2.41
CA ASP A 69 4.60 -14.38 -1.92
C ASP A 69 5.64 -13.47 -1.26
N LEU A 70 5.85 -12.27 -1.81
CA LEU A 70 6.62 -11.22 -1.15
C LEU A 70 5.98 -10.85 0.20
N GLY A 71 4.66 -10.78 0.27
CA GLY A 71 3.88 -10.53 1.48
C GLY A 71 4.10 -11.56 2.58
N LYS A 72 4.11 -12.85 2.24
CA LYS A 72 4.36 -13.94 3.19
C LYS A 72 5.77 -13.86 3.80
N PHE A 73 6.75 -13.40 3.03
CA PHE A 73 8.14 -13.27 3.48
C PHE A 73 8.40 -11.97 4.25
N ALA A 74 7.93 -10.85 3.71
CA ALA A 74 8.20 -9.50 4.24
C ALA A 74 7.28 -9.09 5.39
N GLY A 75 6.09 -9.71 5.47
CA GLY A 75 5.06 -9.35 6.45
C GLY A 75 4.72 -7.86 6.35
N ALA A 76 4.86 -7.15 7.47
CA ALA A 76 4.54 -5.72 7.55
C ALA A 76 5.31 -4.85 6.52
N GLY A 77 6.52 -5.26 6.13
CA GLY A 77 7.37 -4.49 5.22
C GLY A 77 6.78 -4.29 3.81
N SER A 78 5.98 -5.23 3.32
CA SER A 78 5.30 -5.10 2.02
C SER A 78 3.87 -4.60 2.13
N ILE A 79 3.28 -4.60 3.34
CA ILE A 79 1.89 -4.16 3.57
C ILE A 79 1.81 -2.65 3.82
N ILE A 80 2.80 -2.08 4.51
CA ILE A 80 2.81 -0.66 4.89
C ILE A 80 2.99 0.30 3.69
N PRO A 81 3.87 0.04 2.70
CA PRO A 81 4.02 0.92 1.55
C PRO A 81 2.76 0.98 0.67
N ILE A 82 2.65 2.03 -0.18
CA ILE A 82 1.49 2.22 -1.09
C ILE A 82 1.24 1.02 -2.03
N THR A 83 2.29 0.26 -2.37
CA THR A 83 2.20 -0.99 -3.14
C THR A 83 1.40 -2.06 -2.40
N GLY A 84 1.46 -2.09 -1.07
CA GLY A 84 0.69 -3.01 -0.23
C GLY A 84 -0.79 -2.68 -0.25
N PHE A 85 -1.14 -1.39 -0.23
CA PHE A 85 -2.51 -0.95 -0.44
C PHE A 85 -3.04 -1.37 -1.82
N ALA A 86 -2.24 -1.21 -2.88
CA ALA A 86 -2.59 -1.69 -4.22
C ALA A 86 -2.81 -3.22 -4.24
N ASN A 87 -1.97 -3.98 -3.54
CA ASN A 87 -2.12 -5.43 -3.43
C ASN A 87 -3.46 -5.84 -2.83
N VAL A 88 -3.85 -5.26 -1.70
CA VAL A 88 -5.10 -5.63 -1.02
C VAL A 88 -6.32 -5.29 -1.89
N ILE A 89 -6.28 -4.18 -2.62
CA ILE A 89 -7.36 -3.81 -3.56
C ILE A 89 -7.43 -4.78 -4.75
N VAL A 90 -6.30 -5.07 -5.40
CA VAL A 90 -6.27 -5.93 -6.58
C VAL A 90 -6.56 -7.38 -6.24
N ALA A 91 -6.04 -7.88 -5.12
CA ALA A 91 -6.36 -9.21 -4.61
C ALA A 91 -7.88 -9.35 -4.35
N SER A 92 -8.51 -8.33 -3.75
CA SER A 92 -9.96 -8.30 -3.56
C SER A 92 -10.71 -8.31 -4.90
N ALA A 93 -10.26 -7.50 -5.88
CA ALA A 93 -10.86 -7.51 -7.21
C ALA A 93 -10.78 -8.89 -7.90
N LEU A 94 -9.67 -9.60 -7.71
CA LEU A 94 -9.46 -10.94 -8.28
C LEU A 94 -10.31 -12.01 -7.58
N GLU A 95 -10.37 -11.98 -6.25
CA GLU A 95 -11.12 -12.94 -5.44
C GLU A 95 -12.63 -12.86 -5.70
N TRP A 96 -13.18 -11.64 -5.70
CA TRP A 96 -14.61 -11.40 -5.81
C TRP A 96 -15.11 -11.21 -7.24
N LYS A 97 -14.28 -11.49 -8.25
CA LYS A 97 -14.65 -11.44 -9.68
C LYS A 97 -15.86 -12.32 -10.02
N ARG A 98 -16.03 -13.45 -9.32
CA ARG A 98 -17.15 -14.39 -9.55
C ARG A 98 -18.51 -13.85 -9.09
N GLU A 99 -18.53 -12.85 -8.21
CA GLU A 99 -19.76 -12.22 -7.71
C GLU A 99 -20.27 -11.08 -8.61
N GLY A 100 -19.59 -10.84 -9.74
CA GLY A 100 -19.94 -9.80 -10.71
C GLY A 100 -19.26 -8.46 -10.42
N TYR A 101 -19.32 -7.55 -11.39
CA TYR A 101 -18.54 -6.31 -11.34
C TYR A 101 -19.04 -5.27 -10.32
N ILE A 102 -20.35 -5.19 -10.11
CA ILE A 102 -20.96 -4.17 -9.25
C ILE A 102 -21.01 -4.65 -7.80
N PHE A 103 -21.76 -5.72 -7.54
CA PHE A 103 -21.96 -6.24 -6.18
C PHE A 103 -20.78 -7.04 -5.64
N GLY A 104 -19.94 -7.61 -6.51
CA GLY A 104 -18.70 -8.28 -6.15
C GLY A 104 -17.52 -7.32 -6.13
N VAL A 105 -16.90 -7.11 -7.30
CA VAL A 105 -15.63 -6.39 -7.45
C VAL A 105 -15.69 -4.97 -6.86
N ALA A 106 -16.60 -4.12 -7.35
CA ALA A 106 -16.65 -2.72 -6.94
C ALA A 106 -17.00 -2.56 -5.46
N ALA A 107 -18.03 -3.27 -4.96
CA ALA A 107 -18.42 -3.21 -3.56
C ALA A 107 -17.29 -3.66 -2.63
N LYS A 108 -16.61 -4.78 -2.94
CA LYS A 108 -15.55 -5.34 -2.08
C LYS A 108 -14.29 -4.48 -2.10
N MET A 109 -13.86 -3.98 -3.26
CA MET A 109 -12.76 -3.00 -3.34
C MET A 109 -13.07 -1.75 -2.51
N PHE A 110 -14.33 -1.27 -2.54
CA PHE A 110 -14.74 -0.10 -1.76
C PHE A 110 -14.78 -0.37 -0.25
N THR A 111 -15.05 -1.60 0.21
CA THR A 111 -14.95 -1.90 1.65
C THR A 111 -13.53 -1.74 2.22
N ILE A 112 -12.51 -1.90 1.37
CA ILE A 112 -11.10 -1.70 1.72
C ILE A 112 -10.70 -0.23 1.55
N ALA A 113 -11.04 0.39 0.41
CA ALA A 113 -10.66 1.77 0.10
C ALA A 113 -11.47 2.82 0.87
N GLY A 114 -12.74 2.53 1.16
CA GLY A 114 -13.69 3.43 1.78
C GLY A 114 -13.22 4.00 3.12
N PRO A 115 -12.78 3.16 4.09
CA PRO A 115 -12.22 3.66 5.35
C PRO A 115 -11.05 4.63 5.14
N VAL A 116 -10.12 4.32 4.24
CA VAL A 116 -8.95 5.17 3.96
C VAL A 116 -9.38 6.54 3.42
N LEU A 117 -10.34 6.57 2.48
CA LEU A 117 -10.87 7.81 1.94
C LEU A 117 -11.60 8.64 3.00
N VAL A 118 -12.45 8.00 3.82
CA VAL A 118 -13.21 8.69 4.87
C VAL A 118 -12.27 9.32 5.89
N TYR A 119 -11.31 8.58 6.42
CA TYR A 119 -10.35 9.12 7.40
C TYR A 119 -9.46 10.19 6.76
N GLY A 120 -8.99 9.99 5.52
CA GLY A 120 -8.17 10.98 4.82
C GLY A 120 -8.89 12.31 4.61
N ILE A 121 -10.12 12.27 4.11
CA ILE A 121 -10.91 13.48 3.83
C ILE A 121 -11.27 14.19 5.14
N ILE A 122 -11.79 13.45 6.15
CA ILE A 122 -12.18 14.05 7.43
C ILE A 122 -10.98 14.69 8.13
N THR A 123 -9.85 13.98 8.23
CA THR A 123 -8.64 14.52 8.86
C THR A 123 -8.12 15.75 8.10
N SER A 124 -8.13 15.73 6.76
CA SER A 124 -7.70 16.88 5.97
C SER A 124 -8.59 18.11 6.18
N ALA A 125 -9.93 17.94 6.26
CA ALA A 125 -10.87 19.01 6.53
C ALA A 125 -10.69 19.58 7.94
N LEU A 126 -10.51 18.74 8.95
CA LEU A 126 -10.28 19.18 10.33
C LEU A 126 -8.98 19.99 10.44
N ILE A 127 -7.89 19.54 9.81
CA ILE A 127 -6.62 20.28 9.80
C ILE A 127 -6.79 21.62 9.09
N ALA A 128 -7.49 21.66 7.95
CA ALA A 128 -7.76 22.91 7.23
C ALA A 128 -8.54 23.92 8.10
N ILE A 129 -9.54 23.45 8.85
CA ILE A 129 -10.29 24.28 9.80
C ILE A 129 -9.38 24.82 10.91
N ILE A 130 -8.52 23.98 11.51
CA ILE A 130 -7.59 24.39 12.56
C ILE A 130 -6.64 25.48 12.05
N ILE A 131 -6.07 25.28 10.85
CA ILE A 131 -5.16 26.26 10.23
C ILE A 131 -5.89 27.58 9.96
N LEU A 132 -7.15 27.55 9.53
CA LEU A 132 -7.92 28.77 9.26
C LEU A 132 -8.16 29.64 10.52
N PHE A 133 -8.33 29.01 11.69
CA PHE A 133 -8.63 29.72 12.93
C PHE A 133 -7.38 30.13 13.74
N TRP A 134 -6.26 29.44 13.55
CA TRP A 134 -5.03 29.65 14.34
C TRP A 134 -3.80 30.08 13.52
N GLY A 135 -3.89 30.08 12.19
CA GLY A 135 -2.83 30.47 11.25
C GLY A 135 -3.01 31.86 10.65
#